data_AF-A0A4Y2M170-F1
#
_entry.id   AF-A0A4Y2M170-F1
#
_cell.length_a   1.000
_cell.length_b   1.000
_cell.length_c   1.000
_cell.angle_alpha   90.00
_cell.angle_beta   90.00
_cell.angle_gamma   90.00
#
_symmetry.space_group_name_H-M   'P 1'
#
loop_
_entity.id
_entity.type
_entity.pdbx_description
1 polymer ?
#
loop_
_entity_poly.entity_id
_entity_poly.type
_entity_poly.pdbx_seq_one_letter_code
_entity_poly.pdbx_strand_id
1 'polypeptide(L)'
;MARGVSNGTGTNGIYKFRATEEQRCRAHLGSLDEFWRLHRKSLEDPNAFWGEAAAPFYWKTPVREKNILNYNTDVRKGKIFFEWLKGSSTNICYNALDRNVQNGHGEQIAYYW
;
A
#
# COMPACT_ATOMS: atom_id res chain seq x y z
N MET A 1 12.61 19.37 17.90
CA MET A 1 12.84 20.54 17.01
C MET A 1 13.48 20.07 15.71
N ALA A 2 12.68 19.76 14.68
CA ALA A 2 13.23 19.49 13.35
C ALA A 2 13.25 20.82 12.57
N ARG A 3 14.43 21.40 12.37
CA ARG A 3 14.61 22.56 11.49
C ARG A 3 14.59 22.07 10.05
N GLY A 4 13.47 22.24 9.37
CA GLY A 4 13.38 22.01 7.93
C GLY A 4 14.21 23.05 7.18
N VAL A 5 15.23 22.61 6.46
CA VAL A 5 15.99 23.48 5.53
C VAL A 5 15.17 23.61 4.25
N SER A 6 14.59 24.79 4.03
CA SER A 6 13.84 25.11 2.82
C SER A 6 14.78 25.51 1.69
N ASN A 7 15.08 24.58 0.78
CA ASN A 7 15.68 24.92 -0.52
C ASN A 7 14.57 25.16 -1.55
N GLY A 8 13.84 26.26 -1.38
CA GLY A 8 12.82 26.70 -2.33
C GLY A 8 13.40 27.72 -3.32
N THR A 9 13.68 27.31 -4.56
CA THR A 9 13.90 28.24 -5.68
C THR A 9 12.56 28.56 -6.31
N GLY A 10 11.96 29.68 -5.91
CA GLY A 10 10.71 30.18 -6.48
C GLY A 10 10.96 31.15 -7.62
N THR A 11 10.47 30.83 -8.82
CA THR A 11 10.12 31.84 -9.82
C THR A 11 8.60 32.05 -9.78
N ASN A 12 8.17 33.31 -9.66
CA ASN A 12 6.76 33.75 -9.61
C ASN A 12 5.88 33.18 -8.47
N GLY A 13 6.35 33.27 -7.21
CA GLY A 13 5.46 33.15 -6.04
C GLY A 13 4.89 31.75 -5.74
N ILE A 14 5.25 30.72 -6.51
CA ILE A 14 4.86 29.33 -6.25
C ILE A 14 6.04 28.62 -5.58
N TYR A 15 5.93 28.38 -4.27
CA TYR A 15 6.91 27.58 -3.54
C TYR A 15 6.73 26.09 -3.90
N LYS A 16 7.70 25.51 -4.61
CA LYS A 16 7.78 24.06 -4.80
C LYS A 16 8.61 23.45 -3.69
N PHE A 17 7.96 22.73 -2.79
CA PHE A 17 8.65 21.93 -1.77
C PHE A 17 9.08 20.61 -2.40
N ARG A 18 10.39 20.33 -2.37
CA ARG A 18 10.95 19.05 -2.78
C ARG A 18 11.34 18.25 -1.55
N ALA A 19 11.23 16.93 -1.65
CA ALA A 19 11.80 16.04 -0.66
C ALA A 19 13.31 16.27 -0.55
N THR A 20 13.85 16.21 0.67
CA THR A 20 15.29 16.26 0.91
C THR A 20 15.96 15.01 0.33
N GLU A 21 17.28 15.06 0.11
CA GLU A 21 18.00 13.91 -0.43
C GLU A 21 17.87 12.67 0.48
N GLU A 22 17.93 12.88 1.79
CA GLU A 22 17.72 11.81 2.79
C GLU A 22 16.33 11.17 2.72
N GLN A 23 15.30 11.96 2.39
CA GLN A 23 13.94 11.45 2.17
C GLN A 23 13.85 10.65 0.86
N ARG A 24 14.54 11.09 -0.19
CA ARG A 24 14.56 10.42 -1.49
C ARG A 24 15.29 9.08 -1.41
N CYS A 25 16.42 9.01 -0.71
CA CYS A 25 17.17 7.77 -0.52
C CYS A 25 16.41 6.68 0.26
N ARG A 26 15.50 7.07 1.16
CA ARG A 26 14.68 6.14 1.96
C ARG A 26 13.31 5.84 1.36
N ALA A 27 12.94 6.49 0.26
CA ALA A 27 11.65 6.29 -0.36
C ALA A 27 11.56 4.90 -1.00
N HIS A 28 10.41 4.26 -0.87
CA HIS A 28 10.11 3.00 -1.56
C HIS A 28 9.91 3.18 -3.07
N LEU A 29 9.70 4.42 -3.53
CA LEU A 29 9.55 4.78 -4.93
C LEU A 29 10.70 5.71 -5.32
N GLY A 30 11.41 5.39 -6.40
CA GLY A 30 12.60 6.12 -6.83
C GLY A 30 12.28 7.43 -7.57
N SER A 31 11.08 7.55 -8.13
CA SER A 31 10.67 8.74 -8.88
C SER A 31 9.16 8.94 -8.90
N LEU A 32 8.75 10.15 -9.29
CA LEU A 32 7.34 10.46 -9.52
C LEU A 32 6.79 9.72 -10.76
N ASP A 33 7.63 9.43 -11.75
CA ASP A 33 7.23 8.66 -12.92
C ASP A 33 6.90 7.21 -12.54
N GLU A 34 7.67 6.63 -11.63
CA GLU A 34 7.39 5.30 -11.08
C GLU A 34 6.06 5.29 -10.32
N PHE A 35 5.80 6.32 -9.49
CA PHE A 35 4.51 6.49 -8.83
C PHE A 35 3.37 6.51 -9.85
N TRP A 36 3.45 7.34 -10.89
CA TRP A 36 2.39 7.43 -11.90
C TRP A 36 2.19 6.14 -12.67
N ARG A 37 3.27 5.38 -12.92
CA ARG A 37 3.21 4.06 -13.53
C ARG A 37 2.43 3.07 -12.65
N LEU A 38 2.76 2.99 -11.35
CA LEU A 38 2.06 2.10 -10.41
C LEU A 38 0.60 2.54 -10.17
N HIS A 39 0.36 3.84 -10.06
CA HIS A 39 -0.98 4.41 -9.95
C HIS A 39 -1.84 4.08 -11.17
N ARG A 40 -1.29 4.16 -12.38
CA ARG A 40 -2.01 3.75 -13.58
C ARG A 40 -2.34 2.26 -13.55
N LYS A 41 -1.36 1.42 -13.19
CA LYS A 41 -1.56 -0.04 -13.04
C LYS A 41 -2.67 -0.37 -12.04
N SER A 42 -2.75 0.33 -10.91
CA SER A 42 -3.78 0.06 -9.89
C SER A 42 -5.20 0.39 -10.34
N LEU A 43 -5.36 1.24 -11.35
CA LEU A 43 -6.64 1.61 -11.94
C LEU A 43 -7.01 0.75 -13.16
N GLU A 44 -6.04 0.47 -14.03
CA GLU A 44 -6.25 -0.29 -15.26
C GLU A 44 -6.42 -1.79 -15.00
N ASP A 45 -5.61 -2.36 -14.09
CA ASP A 45 -5.69 -3.75 -13.67
C ASP A 45 -5.62 -3.87 -12.14
N PRO A 46 -6.73 -3.55 -11.44
CA PRO A 46 -6.78 -3.59 -9.98
C PRO A 46 -6.58 -5.01 -9.45
N ASN A 47 -7.01 -6.05 -10.18
CA ASN A 47 -6.86 -7.43 -9.71
C ASN A 47 -5.40 -7.84 -9.68
N ALA A 48 -4.64 -7.61 -10.75
CA ALA A 48 -3.21 -7.92 -10.74
C ALA A 48 -2.45 -7.07 -9.71
N PHE A 49 -2.69 -5.75 -9.69
CA PHE A 49 -1.98 -4.85 -8.79
C PHE A 49 -2.23 -5.19 -7.30
N TRP A 50 -3.49 -5.31 -6.89
CA TRP A 50 -3.81 -5.59 -5.49
C TRP A 50 -3.55 -7.06 -5.13
N GLY A 51 -3.52 -7.97 -6.11
CA GLY A 51 -3.06 -9.34 -5.92
C GLY A 51 -1.59 -9.42 -5.56
N GLU A 52 -0.73 -8.68 -6.28
CA GLU A 52 0.70 -8.53 -5.95
C GLU A 52 0.88 -7.93 -4.55
N ALA A 53 0.09 -6.92 -4.19
CA ALA A 53 0.15 -6.30 -2.86
C ALA A 53 -0.33 -7.24 -1.73
N ALA A 54 -1.27 -8.15 -2.01
CA ALA A 54 -1.80 -9.10 -1.03
C ALA A 54 -0.91 -10.35 -0.84
N ALA A 55 -0.06 -10.67 -1.81
CA ALA A 55 0.79 -11.86 -1.81
C ALA A 55 1.75 -12.00 -0.61
N PRO A 56 2.36 -10.92 -0.07
CA PRO A 56 3.29 -11.03 1.04
C PRO A 56 2.64 -11.39 2.38
N PHE A 57 1.31 -11.30 2.50
CA PHE A 57 0.60 -11.61 3.74
C PHE A 57 0.42 -13.13 3.91
N TYR A 58 0.32 -13.56 5.16
CA TYR A 58 -0.11 -14.92 5.46
C TYR A 58 -1.60 -15.06 5.17
N TRP A 59 -1.95 -16.12 4.45
CA TRP A 59 -3.32 -16.51 4.13
C TRP A 59 -3.51 -17.98 4.51
N LYS A 60 -4.45 -18.26 5.41
CA LYS A 60 -4.85 -19.63 5.75
C LYS A 60 -5.56 -20.29 4.57
N THR A 61 -6.45 -19.55 3.90
CA THR A 61 -6.98 -19.92 2.59
C THR A 61 -6.40 -18.94 1.56
N PRO A 62 -5.55 -19.42 0.63
CA PRO A 62 -4.87 -18.56 -0.34
C PRO A 62 -5.82 -17.70 -1.15
N VAL A 63 -5.31 -16.53 -1.54
CA VAL A 63 -6.01 -15.61 -2.41
C VAL A 63 -6.07 -16.17 -3.83
N ARG A 64 -7.23 -16.02 -4.49
CA ARG A 64 -7.40 -16.36 -5.90
C ARG A 64 -7.33 -15.08 -6.72
N GLU A 65 -6.45 -15.04 -7.72
CA GLU A 65 -6.25 -13.85 -8.59
C GLU A 65 -7.55 -13.30 -9.19
N LYS A 66 -8.47 -14.18 -9.57
CA LYS A 66 -9.78 -13.79 -10.12
C LYS A 66 -10.76 -13.16 -9.11
N ASN A 67 -10.43 -13.18 -7.82
CA ASN A 67 -11.30 -12.76 -6.71
C ASN A 67 -10.69 -11.62 -5.87
N ILE A 68 -9.69 -10.90 -6.40
CA ILE A 68 -9.06 -9.80 -5.67
C ILE A 68 -10.06 -8.67 -5.43
N LEU A 69 -10.73 -8.20 -6.48
CA LEU A 69 -11.74 -7.16 -6.41
C LEU A 69 -12.91 -7.52 -7.34
N ASN A 70 -14.09 -7.71 -6.74
CA ASN A 70 -15.36 -7.84 -7.44
C ASN A 70 -16.33 -6.77 -6.93
N TYR A 71 -16.91 -5.98 -7.82
CA TYR A 71 -17.80 -4.89 -7.41
C TYR A 71 -18.85 -4.55 -8.46
N ASN A 72 -19.94 -3.95 -8.00
CA ASN A 72 -20.89 -3.26 -8.85
C ASN A 72 -21.17 -1.87 -8.25
N THR A 73 -20.89 -0.83 -9.02
CA THR A 73 -21.22 0.57 -8.70
C THR A 73 -22.40 1.10 -9.50
N ASP A 74 -22.90 0.36 -10.50
CA ASP A 74 -24.01 0.78 -11.34
C ASP A 74 -25.33 0.28 -10.76
N VAL A 75 -26.15 1.22 -10.26
CA VAL A 75 -27.46 0.95 -9.66
C VAL A 75 -28.43 0.29 -10.65
N ARG A 76 -28.19 0.44 -11.97
CA ARG A 76 -29.04 -0.14 -13.01
C ARG A 76 -28.71 -1.62 -13.27
N LYS A 77 -27.51 -2.07 -12.88
CA LYS A 77 -27.04 -3.45 -13.10
C LYS A 77 -27.35 -4.39 -11.92
N GLY A 78 -28.06 -3.90 -10.91
CA GLY A 78 -28.46 -4.64 -9.72
C GLY A 78 -27.91 -4.04 -8.44
N LYS A 79 -27.76 -4.88 -7.41
CA LYS A 79 -27.30 -4.46 -6.09
C LYS A 79 -25.89 -3.85 -6.16
N ILE A 80 -25.69 -2.74 -5.47
CA ILE A 80 -24.36 -2.15 -5.25
C ILE A 80 -23.59 -3.00 -4.24
N PHE A 81 -22.38 -3.41 -4.57
CA PHE A 81 -21.53 -4.19 -3.68
C PHE A 81 -20.04 -4.00 -3.99
N PHE A 82 -19.22 -4.28 -2.99
CA PHE A 82 -17.78 -4.38 -3.09
C PHE A 82 -17.32 -5.60 -2.30
N GLU A 83 -16.61 -6.50 -2.96
CA GLU A 83 -16.07 -7.72 -2.40
C GLU A 83 -14.57 -7.79 -2.69
N TRP A 84 -13.77 -7.79 -1.63
CA TRP A 84 -12.32 -7.91 -1.73
C TRP A 84 -11.87 -9.29 -1.28
N LEU A 85 -10.92 -9.88 -2.02
CA LEU A 85 -10.21 -11.12 -1.67
C LEU A 85 -11.17 -12.29 -1.36
N LYS A 86 -12.28 -12.37 -2.11
CA LYS A 86 -13.40 -13.27 -1.81
C LYS A 86 -12.98 -14.74 -1.84
N GLY A 87 -13.32 -15.45 -0.77
CA GLY A 87 -12.99 -16.87 -0.59
C GLY A 87 -11.60 -17.12 0.01
N SER A 88 -10.85 -16.06 0.31
CA SER A 88 -9.59 -16.12 1.05
C SER A 88 -9.87 -15.95 2.55
N SER A 89 -9.02 -16.51 3.39
CA SER A 89 -9.16 -16.39 4.84
C SER A 89 -7.82 -16.16 5.50
N THR A 90 -7.79 -15.29 6.50
CA THR A 90 -6.60 -15.00 7.30
C THR A 90 -7.00 -14.55 8.71
N ASN A 91 -6.01 -14.45 9.59
CA ASN A 91 -6.15 -13.86 10.91
C ASN A 91 -5.25 -12.61 10.97
N ILE A 92 -5.84 -11.48 11.38
CA ILE A 92 -5.13 -10.20 11.45
C ILE A 92 -4.02 -10.25 12.51
N CYS A 93 -4.30 -10.82 13.69
CA CYS A 93 -3.31 -10.99 14.75
C CYS A 93 -2.12 -11.83 14.27
N TYR A 94 -2.38 -12.88 13.48
CA TYR A 94 -1.31 -13.71 12.94
C TYR A 94 -0.34 -12.91 12.05
N ASN A 95 -0.88 -12.06 11.17
CA ASN A 95 -0.05 -11.22 10.31
C ASN A 95 0.67 -10.10 11.07
N ALA A 96 0.04 -9.57 12.12
CA ALA A 96 0.58 -8.46 12.90
C ALA A 96 1.60 -8.90 13.96
N LEU A 97 1.44 -10.09 14.56
CA LEU A 97 2.18 -10.54 15.74
C LEU A 97 2.82 -11.91 15.50
N ASP A 98 2.04 -12.97 15.37
CA ASP A 98 2.53 -14.35 15.39
C ASP A 98 3.62 -14.60 14.35
N ARG A 99 3.42 -14.11 13.12
CA ARG A 99 4.40 -14.19 12.04
C ARG A 99 5.73 -13.50 12.39
N ASN A 100 5.66 -12.34 13.04
CA ASN A 100 6.87 -11.59 13.41
C ASN A 100 7.66 -12.32 14.49
N VAL A 101 6.96 -12.88 15.50
CA VAL A 101 7.57 -13.71 16.54
C VAL A 101 8.23 -14.95 15.92
N GLN A 102 7.53 -15.66 15.03
CA GLN A 102 8.06 -16.84 14.32
C GLN A 102 9.27 -16.52 13.45
N ASN A 103 9.33 -15.31 12.88
CA ASN A 103 10.47 -14.84 12.09
C ASN A 103 11.67 -14.39 12.97
N GLY A 104 11.60 -14.58 14.29
CA GLY A 104 12.69 -14.24 15.22
C GLY A 104 12.66 -12.81 15.73
N HIS A 105 11.58 -12.05 15.48
CA HIS A 105 11.44 -10.67 15.95
C HIS A 105 10.67 -10.57 17.28
N GLY A 106 10.61 -11.65 18.07
CA GLY A 106 9.82 -11.71 19.31
C GLY A 106 10.25 -10.72 20.39
N GLU A 107 11.55 -10.40 20.46
CA GLU A 107 12.12 -9.43 21.41
C GLU A 107 12.05 -7.98 20.89
N GLN A 108 11.57 -7.77 19.66
CA GLN A 108 11.46 -6.42 19.10
C GLN A 108 10.25 -5.71 19.72
N ILE A 109 10.48 -4.48 20.21
CA ILE A 109 9.41 -3.65 20.77
C ILE A 109 8.36 -3.38 19.68
N ALA A 110 7.15 -3.88 19.92
CA ALA A 110 6.02 -3.70 19.00
C ALA A 110 5.26 -2.39 19.23
N TYR A 111 5.20 -1.89 20.48
CA TYR A 111 4.44 -0.72 20.86
C TYR A 111 5.12 0.03 22.01
N TYR A 112 5.22 1.36 21.88
CA TYR A 112 5.61 2.27 22.96
C TYR A 112 4.35 2.90 23.53
N TRP A 113 4.17 2.81 24.85
CA TRP A 113 3.05 3.40 25.59
C TRP A 113 3.45 4.72 26.24
#